data_AF-A0A1W6WX61-F1
#
_entry.id   AF-A0A1W6WX61-F1
#
_cell.length_a   1.000
_cell.length_b   1.000
_cell.length_c   1.000
_cell.angle_alpha   90.00
_cell.angle_beta   90.00
_cell.angle_gamma   90.00
#
_symmetry.space_group_name_H-M   'P 1'
#
loop_
_entity.id
_entity.type
_entity.pdbx_description
1 polymer ?
#
loop_
_entity_poly.entity_id
_entity_poly.type
_entity_poly.pdbx_seq_one_letter_code
_entity_poly.pdbx_strand_id
1 'polypeptide(L)' 'MSGTIMILLYICFGMSAVFSLIKEFGEPQINRFLVLVDPLILLGALFLVDNIFISF' A
#
# COMPACT_ATOMS: atom_id res chain seq x y z
N MET A 1 23.34 1.96 1.51
CA MET A 1 22.68 1.99 0.19
C MET A 1 21.35 1.22 0.18
N SER A 2 21.23 0.05 0.81
CA SER A 2 19.97 -0.73 0.87
C SER A 2 18.80 0.00 1.58
N GLY A 3 19.05 0.67 2.72
CA GLY A 3 17.99 1.34 3.50
C GLY A 3 17.30 2.49 2.77
N THR A 4 18.03 3.26 1.97
CA THR A 4 17.46 4.40 1.21
C THR A 4 16.51 3.93 0.11
N ILE A 5 16.82 2.80 -0.53
CA ILE A 5 15.97 2.18 -1.55
C ILE A 5 14.68 1.64 -0.91
N MET A 6 14.79 1.03 0.27
CA MET A 6 13.64 0.55 1.04
C MET A 6 12.68 1.69 1.40
N ILE A 7 13.20 2.83 1.85
CA ILE A 7 12.40 4.02 2.20
C ILE A 7 11.73 4.61 0.95
N LEU A 8 12.44 4.69 -0.18
CA LEU A 8 11.88 5.18 -1.45
C LEU A 8 10.73 4.29 -1.96
N LEU A 9 10.90 2.96 -1.88
CA LEU A 9 9.84 2.02 -2.21
C LEU A 9 8.64 2.20 -1.28
N TYR A 10 8.88 2.46 0.00
CA TYR A 10 7.83 2.73 0.99
C TYR A 10 7.01 3.97 0.66
N ILE A 11 7.69 5.06 0.29
CA ILE A 11 7.05 6.33 -0.10
C ILE A 11 6.28 6.16 -1.42
N CYS A 12 6.84 5.47 -2.41
CA CYS A 12 6.17 5.19 -3.68
C CYS A 12 4.93 4.31 -3.50
N PHE A 13 4.99 3.32 -2.62
CA PHE A 13 3.87 2.44 -2.33
C PHE A 13 2.74 3.21 -1.61
N GLY A 14 3.10 4.01 -0.60
CA GLY A 14 2.16 4.89 0.09
C GLY A 14 1.51 5.92 -0.85
N MET A 15 2.29 6.56 -1.72
CA MET A 15 1.74 7.50 -2.71
C MET A 15 0.81 6.82 -3.71
N SER A 16 1.13 5.61 -4.17
CA SER A 16 0.27 4.86 -5.11
C SER A 16 -1.08 4.51 -4.50
N ALA A 17 -1.11 4.16 -3.21
CA ALA A 17 -2.33 3.92 -2.45
C ALA A 17 -3.21 5.17 -2.36
N VAL A 18 -2.62 6.32 -1.99
CA VAL A 18 -3.33 7.59 -1.88
C VAL A 18 -3.84 8.06 -3.24
N PHE A 19 -3.04 7.89 -4.30
CA PHE A 19 -3.47 8.23 -5.66
C PHE A 19 -4.63 7.37 -6.14
N SER A 20 -4.63 6.07 -5.82
CA SER A 20 -5.74 5.18 -6.15
C SER A 20 -7.02 5.59 -5.41
N LEU A 21 -6.91 5.94 -4.13
CA LEU A 21 -7.99 6.54 -3.32
C LEU A 21 -8.56 7.81 -3.96
N ILE A 22 -7.71 8.78 -4.27
CA ILE A 22 -8.15 10.08 -4.81
C ILE A 22 -8.82 9.91 -6.19
N LYS A 23 -8.25 9.07 -7.05
CA LYS A 23 -8.78 8.80 -8.39
C LYS A 23 -10.18 8.18 -8.33
N GLU A 24 -10.42 7.29 -7.37
CA GLU A 24 -11.70 6.61 -7.22
C GLU A 24 -12.80 7.47 -6.58
N PHE A 25 -12.42 8.47 -5.79
CA PHE A 25 -13.35 9.48 -5.30
C PHE A 25 -13.83 10.44 -6.40
N GLY A 26 -13.05 10.59 -7.49
CA GLY A 26 -13.38 11.44 -8.64
C GLY A 26 -14.25 10.77 -9.72
N GLU A 27 -14.13 9.45 -9.89
CA GLU A 27 -14.99 8.66 -10.77
C GLU A 27 -15.52 7.45 -9.99
N PRO A 28 -16.84 7.27 -9.83
CA PRO A 28 -17.43 6.21 -9.00
C PRO A 28 -17.31 4.86 -9.71
N GLN A 29 -16.08 4.37 -9.87
CA GLN A 29 -15.77 3.05 -10.39
C GLN A 29 -15.66 2.03 -9.25
N ILE A 30 -16.45 2.18 -8.16
CA ILE A 30 -16.45 1.41 -6.87
C ILE A 30 -15.93 -0.04 -6.94
N ASN A 31 -16.23 -0.79 -8.01
CA ASN A 31 -15.70 -2.13 -8.24
C ASN A 31 -14.16 -2.20 -8.38
N ARG A 32 -13.52 -1.20 -8.96
CA ARG A 32 -12.06 -1.14 -9.15
C ARG A 32 -11.34 -0.79 -7.84
N PHE A 33 -12.01 -0.04 -6.97
CA PHE A 33 -11.53 0.29 -5.64
C PHE A 33 -11.41 -0.95 -4.78
N LEU A 34 -12.47 -1.76 -4.71
CA LEU A 34 -12.46 -3.01 -3.96
C LEU A 34 -11.33 -3.93 -4.43
N VAL A 35 -11.12 -4.02 -5.75
CA VAL A 35 -10.04 -4.82 -6.35
C VAL A 35 -8.63 -4.27 -6.07
N LEU A 36 -8.47 -2.96 -5.85
CA LEU A 36 -7.18 -2.34 -5.48
C LEU A 36 -6.96 -2.30 -3.96
N VAL A 37 -8.05 -2.22 -3.18
CA VAL A 37 -8.04 -2.26 -1.72
C VAL A 37 -7.66 -3.65 -1.22
N ASP A 38 -8.15 -4.72 -1.84
CA ASP A 38 -7.78 -6.10 -1.47
C ASP A 38 -6.26 -6.35 -1.43
N PRO A 39 -5.50 -6.11 -2.51
CA PRO A 39 -4.05 -6.28 -2.49
C PRO A 39 -3.34 -5.25 -1.60
N LEU A 40 -3.92 -4.07 -1.38
CA LEU A 40 -3.35 -3.05 -0.50
C LEU A 40 -3.48 -3.42 0.98
N ILE A 41 -4.65 -3.92 1.39
CA ILE A 41 -4.88 -4.48 2.73
C ILE A 41 -3.99 -5.70 2.93
N LEU A 42 -3.89 -6.58 1.93
CA LEU A 42 -3.02 -7.75 1.99
C LEU A 42 -1.55 -7.36 2.17
N LEU A 43 -1.07 -6.34 1.43
CA LEU A 43 0.30 -5.88 1.53
C LEU A 43 0.58 -5.16 2.85
N GLY A 44 -0.38 -4.37 3.34
CA GLY A 44 -0.30 -3.77 4.68
C GLY A 44 -0.26 -4.82 5.79
N ALA A 45 -1.10 -5.86 5.70
CA ALA A 45 -1.12 -6.97 6.65
C ALA A 45 0.19 -7.78 6.62
N LEU A 46 0.70 -8.10 5.43
CA LEU A 46 1.98 -8.79 5.27
C LEU A 46 3.11 -8.00 5.93
N PHE A 47 3.12 -6.68 5.77
CA PHE A 47 4.13 -5.79 6.36
C PHE A 47 4.02 -5.70 7.88
N LEU A 48 2.80 -5.68 8.43
CA LEU A 48 2.54 -5.68 9.86
C LEU A 48 3.02 -6.98 10.51
N VAL A 49 2.72 -8.10 9.84
CA VAL A 49 3.20 -9.43 10.24
C VAL A 49 4.73 -9.48 10.19
N ASP A 50 5.35 -9.05 9.09
CA ASP A 50 6.81 -9.06 8.95
C ASP A 50 7.50 -8.21 10.04
N ASN A 51 6.96 -7.04 10.38
CA ASN A 51 7.46 -6.23 11.50
C ASN A 51 7.29 -6.89 12.87
N ILE A 52 6.18 -7.60 13.10
CA ILE A 52 5.99 -8.36 14.35
C ILE A 52 7.01 -9.51 14.44
N PHE A 53 7.27 -10.22 13.34
CA PHE A 53 8.22 -11.33 13.30
C PHE A 53 9.69 -10.89 13.35
N ILE A 54 10.03 -9.72 12.79
CA ILE A 54 11.38 -9.14 12.90
C ILE A 54 11.65 -8.56 14.30
N SER A 55 10.60 -8.18 15.04
CA SER A 55 10.72 -7.59 16.37
C SER A 55 10.77 -8.61 17.52
N PHE A 56 10.69 -9.91 17.26
CA PHE A 56 10.77 -11.00 18.24
C PHE A 56 12.10 -11.75 18.15
#